data_AF-A0A964TB58-F1
#
_entry.id   AF-A0A964TB58-F1
#
_cell.length_a   1.000
_cell.length_b   1.000
_cell.length_c   1.000
_cell.angle_alpha   90.00
_cell.angle_beta   90.00
_cell.angle_gamma   90.00
#
_symmetry.space_group_name_H-M   'P 1'
#
loop_
_entity.id
_entity.type
_entity.pdbx_description
1 polymer ?
#
loop_
_entity_poly.entity_id
_entity_poly.type
_entity_poly.pdbx_seq_one_letter_code
_entity_poly.pdbx_strand_id
1 'polypeptide(L)'
;MKQIIPALLIFQPFVNKLTILLNFPFDVYNEMITLVVFLMYLLQVSRRGTIRSIALVALTLLAYMCFVVVLKNLYPLSFLQVGLYGQWFVYFLYYHGLDAEEKRETLVRIKSLLDIVLGLILLITLFEIPFYKEFRDWLGLKTFGRGINGFYLVSFFGSGASLANFISFYVIIWFYFHYGIGFKIGKKDRIKLMVAFLILVLSFSRKEVLFMFLFLLFFPFAYRSTINKWAKKTITLIGVVSGLLIYYIVFFSKANTVALDDKYIRWRIVRKAVEILGDNMPWGTGVGTFGSKVSLMNTAIYEKYNIGPEMLGYKSLGQTRGPIYDAFLFTFTTEIGLGILIFLFFFFKLFDSKTESTNRYKEYIKNFMVIYIIGLSVFQPILLSSFGYLCAIFLGLSTGSISLLKFRTYAKN
;
A
#
# COMPACT_ATOMS: atom_id res chain seq x y z
N MET A 1 -12.92 -16.12 -11.85
CA MET A 1 -12.00 -14.97 -12.10
C MET A 1 -11.93 -13.97 -10.95
N LYS A 2 -13.05 -13.39 -10.48
CA LYS A 2 -13.11 -12.39 -9.36
C LYS A 2 -12.27 -12.74 -8.11
N GLN A 3 -12.11 -14.02 -7.82
CA GLN A 3 -11.45 -14.55 -6.63
C GLN A 3 -10.01 -15.00 -6.88
N ILE A 4 -9.65 -15.25 -8.15
CA ILE A 4 -8.31 -15.67 -8.57
C ILE A 4 -7.38 -14.46 -8.53
N ILE A 5 -7.89 -13.27 -8.89
CA ILE A 5 -7.13 -12.02 -8.91
C ILE A 5 -6.42 -11.73 -7.55
N PRO A 6 -7.11 -11.72 -6.38
CA PRO A 6 -6.43 -11.54 -5.10
C PRO A 6 -5.33 -12.59 -4.82
N ALA A 7 -5.55 -13.86 -5.21
CA ALA A 7 -4.55 -14.90 -5.04
C ALA A 7 -3.29 -14.64 -5.87
N LEU A 8 -3.47 -14.31 -7.15
CA LEU A 8 -2.36 -13.95 -8.04
C LEU A 8 -1.57 -12.75 -7.49
N LEU A 9 -2.26 -11.73 -6.98
CA LEU A 9 -1.61 -10.55 -6.37
C LEU A 9 -0.83 -10.89 -5.10
N ILE A 10 -1.37 -11.76 -4.23
CA ILE A 10 -0.69 -12.17 -2.98
C ILE A 10 0.58 -12.99 -3.28
N PHE A 11 0.53 -13.89 -4.27
CA PHE A 11 1.66 -14.73 -4.64
C PHE A 11 2.66 -14.03 -5.58
N GLN A 12 2.33 -12.87 -6.14
CA GLN A 12 3.21 -12.13 -7.05
C GLN A 12 4.65 -11.97 -6.52
N PRO A 13 4.89 -11.53 -5.27
CA PRO A 13 6.27 -11.32 -4.79
C PRO A 13 7.11 -12.60 -4.82
N PHE A 14 6.47 -13.76 -4.63
CA PHE A 14 7.11 -15.06 -4.73
C PHE A 14 7.39 -15.44 -6.19
N VAL A 15 6.40 -15.27 -7.08
CA VAL A 15 6.56 -15.53 -8.51
C VAL A 15 7.70 -14.70 -9.10
N ASN A 16 7.74 -13.39 -8.82
CA ASN A 16 8.81 -12.51 -9.33
C ASN A 16 10.21 -13.00 -8.91
N LYS A 17 10.34 -13.56 -7.70
CA LYS A 17 11.62 -14.07 -7.20
C LYS A 17 12.00 -15.38 -7.85
N LEU A 18 11.06 -16.30 -7.97
CA LEU A 18 11.28 -17.55 -8.71
C LEU A 18 11.69 -17.28 -10.16
N THR A 19 11.05 -16.33 -10.83
CA THR A 19 11.38 -15.97 -12.21
C THR A 19 12.78 -15.38 -12.35
N ILE A 20 13.23 -14.59 -11.37
CA ILE A 20 14.62 -14.08 -11.33
C ILE A 20 15.60 -15.22 -11.08
N LEU A 21 15.31 -16.12 -10.13
CA LEU A 21 16.15 -17.28 -9.82
C LEU A 21 16.29 -18.24 -11.01
N LEU A 22 15.23 -18.37 -11.81
CA LEU A 22 15.19 -19.22 -13.01
C LEU A 22 15.74 -18.52 -14.27
N ASN A 23 16.31 -17.31 -14.15
CA ASN A 23 16.79 -16.49 -15.27
C ASN A 23 15.74 -16.21 -16.37
N PHE A 24 14.45 -16.24 -16.00
CA PHE A 24 13.34 -15.94 -16.91
C PHE A 24 12.47 -14.83 -16.30
N PRO A 25 12.95 -13.57 -16.24
CA PRO A 25 12.27 -12.50 -15.52
C PRO A 25 10.88 -12.21 -16.14
N PHE A 26 9.83 -12.27 -15.33
CA PHE A 26 8.47 -12.01 -15.77
C PHE A 26 7.98 -10.63 -15.31
N ASP A 27 8.54 -9.60 -15.92
CA ASP A 27 8.40 -8.20 -15.47
C ASP A 27 7.05 -7.53 -15.82
N VAL A 28 6.15 -8.26 -16.50
CA VAL A 28 4.83 -7.80 -16.96
C VAL A 28 3.65 -8.47 -16.24
N TYR A 29 3.92 -9.24 -15.17
CA TYR A 29 2.89 -10.00 -14.44
C TYR A 29 1.71 -9.11 -13.98
N ASN A 30 2.01 -7.94 -13.41
CA ASN A 30 0.97 -7.04 -12.89
C ASN A 30 0.18 -6.38 -14.02
N GLU A 31 0.87 -5.99 -15.09
CA GLU A 31 0.31 -5.39 -16.28
C GLU A 31 -0.69 -6.36 -16.95
N MET A 32 -0.34 -7.66 -17.04
CA MET A 32 -1.23 -8.69 -17.59
C MET A 32 -2.47 -8.92 -16.74
N ILE A 33 -2.33 -9.05 -15.42
CA ILE A 33 -3.50 -9.21 -14.54
C ILE A 33 -4.38 -7.96 -14.62
N THR A 34 -3.77 -6.79 -14.64
CA THR A 34 -4.52 -5.53 -14.72
C THR A 34 -5.28 -5.41 -16.04
N LEU A 35 -4.71 -5.86 -17.16
CA LEU A 35 -5.42 -5.92 -18.44
C LEU A 35 -6.66 -6.81 -18.34
N VAL A 36 -6.55 -7.98 -17.70
CA VAL A 36 -7.71 -8.85 -17.46
C VAL A 36 -8.77 -8.14 -16.61
N VAL A 37 -8.38 -7.50 -15.52
CA VAL A 37 -9.31 -6.74 -14.66
C VAL A 37 -9.96 -5.58 -15.42
N PHE A 38 -9.20 -4.89 -16.28
CA PHE A 38 -9.70 -3.81 -17.12
C PHE A 38 -10.75 -4.30 -18.11
N LEU A 39 -10.48 -5.41 -18.82
CA LEU A 39 -11.46 -6.03 -19.72
C LEU A 39 -12.73 -6.46 -18.96
N MET A 40 -12.58 -7.02 -17.76
CA MET A 40 -13.73 -7.36 -16.91
C MET A 40 -14.54 -6.13 -16.49
N TYR A 41 -13.86 -5.01 -16.19
CA TYR A 41 -14.52 -3.73 -15.89
C TYR A 41 -15.27 -3.18 -17.11
N LEU A 42 -14.68 -3.21 -18.30
CA LEU A 42 -15.35 -2.78 -19.54
C LEU A 42 -16.60 -3.61 -19.82
N LEU A 43 -16.52 -4.94 -19.69
CA LEU A 43 -17.68 -5.83 -19.81
C LEU A 43 -18.77 -5.50 -18.80
N GLN A 44 -18.40 -5.18 -17.56
CA GLN A 44 -19.34 -4.78 -16.52
C GLN A 44 -20.04 -3.46 -16.85
N VAL A 45 -19.29 -2.46 -17.32
CA VAL A 45 -19.83 -1.17 -17.75
C VAL A 45 -20.78 -1.35 -18.94
N SER A 46 -20.38 -2.12 -19.95
CA SER A 46 -21.20 -2.43 -21.13
C SER A 46 -22.53 -3.09 -20.75
N ARG A 47 -22.51 -4.06 -19.83
CA ARG A 47 -23.73 -4.74 -19.35
C ARG A 47 -24.66 -3.84 -18.54
N ARG A 48 -24.11 -2.89 -17.77
CA ARG A 48 -24.90 -1.98 -16.90
C ARG A 48 -25.37 -0.71 -17.62
N GLY A 49 -24.75 -0.36 -18.74
CA GLY A 49 -25.02 0.87 -19.49
C GLY A 49 -24.69 2.17 -18.74
N THR A 50 -24.09 2.10 -17.55
CA THR A 50 -23.83 3.27 -16.69
C THR A 50 -22.45 3.20 -16.05
N ILE A 51 -21.77 4.34 -15.98
CA ILE A 51 -20.48 4.51 -15.33
C ILE A 51 -20.69 5.16 -13.96
N ARG A 52 -20.04 4.64 -12.92
CA ARG A 52 -20.12 5.22 -11.58
C ARG A 52 -19.42 6.58 -11.55
N SER A 53 -20.03 7.56 -10.89
CA SER A 53 -19.53 8.94 -10.84
C SER A 53 -18.07 9.05 -10.39
N ILE A 54 -17.62 8.26 -9.41
CA ILE A 54 -16.24 8.26 -8.94
C ILE A 54 -15.21 7.92 -10.03
N ALA A 55 -15.61 7.18 -11.08
CA ALA A 55 -14.76 6.90 -12.23
C ALA A 55 -14.41 8.18 -13.00
N LEU A 56 -15.29 9.19 -13.00
CA LEU A 56 -15.01 10.48 -13.64
C LEU A 56 -13.83 11.18 -12.97
N VAL A 57 -13.69 11.09 -11.64
CA VAL A 57 -12.54 11.68 -10.93
C VAL A 57 -11.24 10.99 -11.35
N ALA A 58 -11.24 9.64 -11.43
CA ALA A 58 -10.09 8.88 -11.90
C ALA A 58 -9.74 9.20 -13.36
N LEU A 59 -10.75 9.26 -14.24
CA LEU A 59 -10.57 9.62 -15.66
C LEU A 59 -10.05 11.06 -15.81
N THR A 60 -10.54 11.99 -14.99
CA THR A 60 -10.05 13.38 -14.99
C THR A 60 -8.58 13.45 -14.59
N LEU A 61 -8.16 12.69 -13.58
CA LEU A 61 -6.75 12.60 -13.20
C LEU A 61 -5.89 12.03 -14.33
N LEU A 62 -6.33 10.95 -14.98
CA LEU A 62 -5.60 10.33 -16.09
C LEU A 62 -5.55 11.26 -17.31
N ALA A 63 -6.65 11.94 -17.63
CA ALA A 63 -6.70 12.93 -18.70
C ALA A 63 -5.77 14.12 -18.42
N TYR A 64 -5.75 14.62 -17.17
CA TYR A 64 -4.79 15.64 -16.74
C TYR A 64 -3.35 15.16 -16.93
N MET A 65 -3.03 13.93 -16.50
CA MET A 65 -1.69 13.37 -16.68
C MET A 65 -1.30 13.28 -18.16
N CYS A 66 -2.19 12.77 -19.01
CA CYS A 66 -1.99 12.74 -20.47
C CYS A 66 -1.78 14.13 -21.05
N PHE A 67 -2.55 15.13 -20.61
CA PHE A 67 -2.38 16.51 -21.01
C PHE A 67 -1.00 17.06 -20.65
N VAL A 68 -0.50 16.80 -19.43
CA VAL A 68 0.85 17.23 -19.02
C VAL A 68 1.93 16.54 -19.86
N VAL A 69 1.76 15.25 -20.18
CA VAL A 69 2.67 14.52 -21.09
C VAL A 69 2.75 15.20 -22.45
N VAL A 70 1.58 15.59 -23.00
CA VAL A 70 1.49 16.29 -24.28
C VAL A 70 2.15 17.66 -24.21
N LEU A 71 1.81 18.45 -23.19
CA LEU A 71 2.33 19.79 -22.95
C LEU A 71 3.86 19.82 -22.86
N LYS A 72 4.45 18.78 -22.24
CA LYS A 72 5.90 18.67 -22.00
C LYS A 72 6.64 17.86 -23.08
N ASN A 73 5.95 17.35 -24.10
CA ASN A 73 6.51 16.52 -25.18
C ASN A 73 7.26 15.26 -24.69
N LEU A 74 6.72 14.54 -23.69
CA LEU A 74 7.40 13.43 -23.02
C LEU A 74 7.08 12.03 -23.59
N TYR A 75 6.85 11.97 -24.91
CA TYR A 75 6.42 10.74 -25.56
C TYR A 75 7.56 9.75 -25.78
N PRO A 76 7.29 8.43 -25.90
CA PRO A 76 6.04 7.73 -25.57
C PRO A 76 6.02 7.16 -24.13
N LEU A 77 7.18 7.11 -23.46
CA LEU A 77 7.37 6.42 -22.18
C LEU A 77 6.47 6.97 -21.07
N SER A 78 6.20 8.27 -21.08
CA SER A 78 5.33 8.88 -20.07
C SER A 78 3.88 8.42 -20.18
N PHE A 79 3.36 8.13 -21.37
CA PHE A 79 2.02 7.54 -21.52
C PHE A 79 1.93 6.14 -20.92
N LEU A 80 2.99 5.33 -21.08
CA LEU A 80 3.07 4.03 -20.42
C LEU A 80 2.98 4.20 -18.90
N GLN A 81 3.67 5.19 -18.34
CA GLN A 81 3.64 5.47 -16.91
C GLN A 81 2.27 5.99 -16.44
N VAL A 82 1.54 6.76 -17.25
CA VAL A 82 0.13 7.10 -16.97
C VAL A 82 -0.71 5.82 -16.87
N GLY A 83 -0.54 4.88 -17.81
CA GLY A 83 -1.20 3.57 -17.76
C GLY A 83 -0.87 2.78 -16.49
N LEU A 84 0.40 2.78 -16.06
CA LEU A 84 0.84 2.16 -14.81
C LEU A 84 0.17 2.79 -13.59
N TYR A 85 0.09 4.12 -13.50
CA TYR A 85 -0.65 4.79 -12.42
C TYR A 85 -2.17 4.52 -12.46
N GLY A 86 -2.73 4.31 -13.65
CA GLY A 86 -4.13 3.94 -13.85
C GLY A 86 -4.52 2.59 -13.27
N GLN A 87 -3.57 1.66 -13.10
CA GLN A 87 -3.83 0.28 -12.67
C GLN A 87 -4.61 0.22 -11.35
N TRP A 88 -4.19 1.00 -10.36
CA TRP A 88 -4.85 1.05 -9.05
C TRP A 88 -6.34 1.39 -9.17
N PHE A 89 -6.69 2.37 -10.01
CA PHE A 89 -8.08 2.79 -10.23
C PHE A 89 -8.90 1.73 -10.92
N VAL A 90 -8.31 0.97 -11.85
CA VAL A 90 -8.98 -0.15 -12.52
C VAL A 90 -9.43 -1.21 -11.51
N TYR A 91 -8.54 -1.64 -10.60
CA TYR A 91 -8.91 -2.57 -9.53
C TYR A 91 -10.02 -2.00 -8.65
N PHE A 92 -9.88 -0.76 -8.20
CA PHE A 92 -10.89 -0.13 -7.37
C PHE A 92 -12.25 -0.09 -8.07
N LEU A 93 -12.32 0.42 -9.31
CA LEU A 93 -13.57 0.63 -10.04
C LEU A 93 -14.28 -0.69 -10.37
N TYR A 94 -13.53 -1.73 -10.74
CA TYR A 94 -14.09 -3.05 -10.99
C TYR A 94 -14.77 -3.63 -9.75
N TYR A 95 -14.06 -3.67 -8.61
CA TYR A 95 -14.60 -4.25 -7.38
C TYR A 95 -15.64 -3.36 -6.71
N HIS A 96 -15.52 -2.04 -6.83
CA HIS A 96 -16.57 -1.10 -6.44
C HIS A 96 -17.85 -1.40 -7.22
N GLY A 97 -17.70 -1.67 -8.53
CA GLY A 97 -18.73 -2.03 -9.48
C GLY A 97 -19.63 -3.18 -9.06
N LEU A 98 -19.14 -4.14 -8.27
CA LEU A 98 -19.89 -5.35 -7.91
C LEU A 98 -21.15 -5.05 -7.08
N ASP A 99 -22.09 -6.00 -7.09
CA ASP A 99 -23.29 -5.94 -6.27
C ASP A 99 -23.01 -6.31 -4.81
N ALA A 100 -23.88 -5.89 -3.88
CA ALA A 100 -23.63 -6.01 -2.45
C ALA A 100 -23.36 -7.46 -1.99
N GLU A 101 -24.09 -8.43 -2.54
CA GLU A 101 -23.89 -9.85 -2.21
C GLU A 101 -22.57 -10.37 -2.78
N GLU A 102 -22.26 -10.05 -4.04
CA GLU A 102 -20.98 -10.42 -4.66
C GLU A 102 -19.78 -9.81 -3.90
N LYS A 103 -19.92 -8.58 -3.42
CA LYS A 103 -18.89 -7.91 -2.59
C LYS A 103 -18.66 -8.67 -1.30
N ARG A 104 -19.74 -9.03 -0.60
CA ARG A 104 -19.67 -9.79 0.66
C ARG A 104 -19.03 -11.15 0.43
N GLU A 105 -19.47 -11.89 -0.58
CA GLU A 105 -18.94 -13.21 -0.91
C GLU A 105 -17.43 -13.13 -1.25
N THR A 106 -17.05 -12.15 -2.06
CA THR A 106 -15.65 -11.93 -2.43
C THR A 106 -14.78 -11.62 -1.20
N LEU A 107 -15.25 -10.79 -0.26
CA LEU A 107 -14.53 -10.50 0.98
C LEU A 107 -14.35 -11.74 1.87
N VAL A 108 -15.38 -12.58 1.99
CA VAL A 108 -15.31 -13.85 2.75
C VAL A 108 -14.24 -14.76 2.13
N ARG A 109 -14.22 -14.88 0.80
CA ARG A 109 -13.23 -15.69 0.09
C ARG A 109 -11.82 -15.12 0.19
N ILE A 110 -11.65 -13.79 0.10
CA ILE A 110 -10.35 -13.13 0.35
C ILE A 110 -9.86 -13.44 1.76
N LYS A 111 -10.72 -13.37 2.79
CA LYS A 111 -10.33 -13.75 4.16
C LYS A 111 -9.93 -15.22 4.24
N SER A 112 -10.67 -16.14 3.63
CA SER A 112 -10.29 -17.57 3.62
C SER A 112 -8.92 -17.80 2.98
N LEU A 113 -8.65 -17.14 1.85
CA LEU A 113 -7.34 -17.18 1.19
C LEU A 113 -6.24 -16.61 2.08
N LEU A 114 -6.48 -15.47 2.73
CA LEU A 114 -5.54 -14.84 3.65
C LEU A 114 -5.22 -15.73 4.86
N ASP A 115 -6.16 -16.51 5.36
CA ASP A 115 -5.92 -17.51 6.41
C ASP A 115 -5.00 -18.64 5.96
N ILE A 116 -5.21 -19.14 4.74
CA ILE A 116 -4.35 -20.18 4.14
C ILE A 116 -2.93 -19.63 4.00
N VAL A 117 -2.80 -18.42 3.47
CA VAL A 117 -1.50 -17.77 3.29
C VAL A 117 -0.84 -17.49 4.64
N LEU A 118 -1.57 -17.06 5.67
CA LEU A 118 -1.02 -16.92 7.02
C LEU A 118 -0.47 -18.25 7.56
N GLY A 119 -1.18 -19.37 7.33
CA GLY A 119 -0.70 -20.71 7.68
C GLY A 119 0.60 -21.07 6.96
N LEU A 120 0.70 -20.75 5.67
CA LEU A 120 1.93 -20.92 4.88
C LEU A 120 3.09 -20.06 5.41
N ILE A 121 2.83 -18.78 5.73
CA ILE A 121 3.83 -17.88 6.34
C ILE A 121 4.33 -18.48 7.65
N LEU A 122 3.43 -18.99 8.50
CA LEU A 122 3.80 -19.59 9.77
C LEU A 122 4.70 -20.82 9.56
N LEU A 123 4.35 -21.71 8.63
CA LEU A 123 5.16 -22.88 8.30
C LEU A 123 6.56 -22.48 7.82
N ILE A 124 6.65 -21.48 6.94
CA ILE A 124 7.93 -20.95 6.47
C ILE A 124 8.69 -20.26 7.59
N THR A 125 8.01 -19.55 8.48
CA THR A 125 8.63 -18.86 9.63
C THR A 125 9.31 -19.86 10.58
N LEU A 126 8.69 -21.02 10.81
CA LEU A 126 9.29 -22.10 11.62
C LEU A 126 10.59 -22.63 11.02
N PHE A 127 10.73 -22.60 9.70
CA PHE A 127 11.97 -22.95 8.99
C PHE A 127 12.97 -21.79 8.94
N GLU A 128 12.51 -20.57 8.72
CA GLU A 128 13.33 -19.38 8.56
C GLU A 128 14.06 -19.00 9.86
N ILE A 129 13.47 -19.20 11.04
CA ILE A 129 14.09 -18.86 12.33
C ILE A 129 15.43 -19.61 12.55
N PRO A 130 15.48 -20.95 12.47
CA PRO A 130 16.73 -21.68 12.67
C PRO A 130 17.73 -21.55 11.51
N PHE A 131 17.26 -21.34 10.27
CA PHE A 131 18.09 -21.36 9.04
C PHE A 131 18.05 -20.02 8.29
N TYR A 132 18.07 -18.90 9.02
CA TYR A 132 17.80 -17.60 8.42
C TYR A 132 18.83 -17.14 7.40
N LYS A 133 20.09 -17.59 7.50
CA LYS A 133 21.15 -17.22 6.55
C LYS A 133 20.95 -17.98 5.25
N GLU A 134 20.84 -19.30 5.35
CA GLU A 134 20.62 -20.22 4.25
C GLU A 134 19.34 -19.87 3.48
N PHE A 135 18.25 -19.56 4.19
CA PHE A 135 16.99 -19.15 3.58
C PHE A 135 17.11 -17.83 2.81
N ARG A 136 17.89 -16.87 3.33
CA ARG A 136 18.10 -15.58 2.66
C ARG A 136 19.02 -15.71 1.46
N ASP A 137 20.06 -16.50 1.56
CA ASP A 137 20.98 -16.79 0.46
C ASP A 137 20.23 -17.50 -0.67
N TRP A 138 19.38 -18.48 -0.34
CA TRP A 138 18.49 -19.14 -1.30
C TRP A 138 17.54 -18.16 -2.01
N LEU A 139 17.00 -17.18 -1.29
CA LEU A 139 16.17 -16.11 -1.87
C LEU A 139 16.96 -14.98 -2.54
N GLY A 140 18.30 -15.02 -2.54
CA GLY A 140 19.17 -13.97 -3.08
C GLY A 140 19.05 -12.63 -2.36
N LEU A 141 18.77 -12.63 -1.05
CA LEU A 141 18.50 -11.42 -0.27
C LEU A 141 19.73 -10.89 0.43
N LYS A 142 20.01 -9.59 0.25
CA LYS A 142 21.01 -8.88 1.07
C LYS A 142 20.53 -8.79 2.52
N THR A 143 21.36 -9.23 3.46
CA THR A 143 21.12 -9.09 4.89
C THR A 143 21.38 -7.65 5.33
N PHE A 144 20.33 -6.99 5.81
CA PHE A 144 20.46 -5.71 6.50
C PHE A 144 20.58 -5.98 8.00
N GLY A 145 21.53 -5.35 8.69
CA GLY A 145 21.71 -5.50 10.15
C GLY A 145 20.55 -4.88 10.95
N ARG A 146 19.38 -5.51 10.89
CA ARG A 146 18.12 -5.14 11.56
C ARG A 146 17.63 -6.30 12.41
N GLY A 147 16.90 -5.97 13.48
CA GLY A 147 16.30 -6.95 14.38
C GLY A 147 17.30 -7.61 15.32
N ILE A 148 17.00 -8.82 15.79
CA ILE A 148 17.77 -9.51 16.85
C ILE A 148 19.00 -10.15 16.21
N ASN A 149 20.21 -9.68 16.54
CA ASN A 149 21.46 -10.18 15.95
C ASN A 149 21.48 -10.16 14.41
N GLY A 150 20.80 -9.19 13.79
CA GLY A 150 20.69 -9.07 12.33
C GLY A 150 19.58 -9.93 11.69
N PHE A 151 18.81 -10.66 12.50
CA PHE A 151 17.63 -11.41 12.07
C PHE A 151 16.36 -10.54 12.08
N TYR A 152 15.61 -10.63 10.99
CA TYR A 152 14.22 -10.16 10.88
C TYR A 152 13.44 -11.08 9.94
N LEU A 153 12.14 -11.21 10.16
CA LEU A 153 11.31 -12.13 9.38
C LEU A 153 10.98 -11.56 8.00
N VAL A 154 11.14 -12.37 6.96
CA VAL A 154 10.81 -11.97 5.58
C VAL A 154 9.86 -12.93 4.86
N SER A 155 9.85 -14.21 5.24
CA SER A 155 9.08 -15.29 4.61
C SER A 155 9.24 -15.32 3.07
N PHE A 156 8.28 -15.89 2.35
CA PHE A 156 8.30 -15.95 0.88
C PHE A 156 8.18 -14.58 0.19
N PHE A 157 7.75 -13.54 0.91
CA PHE A 157 7.78 -12.16 0.40
C PHE A 157 9.23 -11.67 0.26
N GLY A 158 10.14 -12.23 1.05
CA GLY A 158 11.57 -11.93 1.13
C GLY A 158 11.88 -10.43 1.21
N SER A 159 11.01 -9.67 1.87
CA SER A 159 11.32 -8.36 2.43
C SER A 159 10.44 -8.15 3.66
N GLY A 160 10.99 -7.58 4.73
CA GLY A 160 10.25 -7.36 5.98
C GLY A 160 9.08 -6.39 5.79
N ALA A 161 9.26 -5.36 4.95
CA ALA A 161 8.19 -4.40 4.64
C ALA A 161 7.04 -5.05 3.84
N SER A 162 7.35 -5.90 2.86
CA SER A 162 6.31 -6.62 2.09
C SER A 162 5.51 -7.57 2.99
N LEU A 163 6.19 -8.31 3.86
CA LEU A 163 5.54 -9.16 4.87
C LEU A 163 4.66 -8.32 5.81
N ALA A 164 5.18 -7.21 6.33
CA ALA A 164 4.45 -6.34 7.24
C ALA A 164 3.20 -5.72 6.59
N ASN A 165 3.31 -5.28 5.34
CA ASN A 165 2.17 -4.79 4.55
C ASN A 165 1.09 -5.88 4.43
N PHE A 166 1.47 -7.09 4.02
CA PHE A 166 0.53 -8.21 3.92
C PHE A 166 -0.15 -8.52 5.26
N ILE A 167 0.62 -8.62 6.34
CA ILE A 167 0.08 -8.93 7.67
C ILE A 167 -0.81 -7.80 8.19
N SER A 168 -0.47 -6.54 7.92
CA SER A 168 -1.33 -5.40 8.24
C SER A 168 -2.68 -5.49 7.53
N PHE A 169 -2.66 -5.83 6.23
CA PHE A 169 -3.88 -6.05 5.45
C PHE A 169 -4.68 -7.26 5.95
N TYR A 170 -4.01 -8.36 6.32
CA TYR A 170 -4.64 -9.50 6.99
C TYR A 170 -5.38 -9.05 8.26
N VAL A 171 -4.72 -8.29 9.14
CA VAL A 171 -5.31 -7.81 10.40
C VAL A 171 -6.52 -6.92 10.12
N ILE A 172 -6.40 -5.96 9.19
CA ILE A 172 -7.51 -5.09 8.80
C ILE A 172 -8.72 -5.91 8.31
N ILE A 173 -8.50 -6.88 7.42
CA ILE A 173 -9.57 -7.74 6.90
C ILE A 173 -10.14 -8.64 7.98
N TRP A 174 -9.31 -9.15 8.90
CA TRP A 174 -9.77 -9.94 10.04
C TRP A 174 -10.80 -9.15 10.87
N PHE A 175 -10.49 -7.89 11.18
CA PHE A 175 -11.42 -7.02 11.90
C PHE A 175 -12.67 -6.71 11.07
N TYR A 176 -12.54 -6.51 9.76
CA TYR A 176 -13.69 -6.27 8.89
C TYR A 176 -14.61 -7.49 8.84
N PHE A 177 -14.05 -8.70 8.77
CA PHE A 177 -14.78 -9.95 8.72
C PHE A 177 -15.58 -10.18 10.01
N HIS A 178 -14.96 -10.02 11.18
CA HIS A 178 -15.62 -10.29 12.45
C HIS A 178 -16.52 -9.15 12.95
N TYR A 179 -16.05 -7.90 12.93
CA TYR A 179 -16.81 -6.76 13.44
C TYR A 179 -17.65 -6.05 12.37
N GLY A 180 -17.17 -6.05 11.13
CA GLY A 180 -17.90 -5.45 10.00
C GLY A 180 -19.03 -6.36 9.51
N ILE A 181 -18.71 -7.60 9.13
CA ILE A 181 -19.70 -8.55 8.59
C ILE A 181 -20.46 -9.28 9.70
N GLY A 182 -19.86 -9.46 10.89
CA GLY A 182 -20.54 -10.05 12.06
C GLY A 182 -20.27 -11.54 12.26
N PHE A 183 -19.23 -12.11 11.63
CA PHE A 183 -18.85 -13.50 11.89
C PHE A 183 -18.34 -13.67 13.33
N LYS A 184 -18.84 -14.70 14.03
CA LYS A 184 -18.44 -15.00 15.42
C LYS A 184 -16.94 -15.25 15.53
N ILE A 185 -16.32 -14.75 16.59
CA ILE A 185 -14.89 -14.90 16.87
C ILE A 185 -14.66 -16.19 17.66
N GLY A 186 -14.15 -17.23 17.00
CA GLY A 186 -13.77 -18.49 17.65
C GLY A 186 -12.38 -18.45 18.30
N LYS A 187 -12.02 -19.51 19.04
CA LYS A 187 -10.67 -19.65 19.64
C LYS A 187 -9.57 -19.65 18.57
N LYS A 188 -9.79 -20.36 17.45
CA LYS A 188 -8.85 -20.44 16.32
C LYS A 188 -8.58 -19.04 15.71
N ASP A 189 -9.60 -18.19 15.61
CA ASP A 189 -9.46 -16.85 15.03
C ASP A 189 -8.62 -15.93 15.91
N ARG A 190 -8.77 -16.04 17.23
CA ARG A 190 -7.93 -15.29 18.20
C ARG A 190 -6.47 -15.70 18.10
N ILE A 191 -6.19 -17.00 17.97
CA ILE A 191 -4.83 -17.53 17.80
C ILE A 191 -4.23 -16.99 16.50
N LYS A 192 -4.96 -17.05 15.39
CA LYS A 192 -4.49 -16.50 14.10
C LYS A 192 -4.18 -15.00 14.21
N LEU A 193 -5.02 -14.21 14.89
CA LEU A 193 -4.78 -12.80 15.10
C LEU A 193 -3.51 -12.55 15.93
N MET A 194 -3.32 -13.31 17.02
CA MET A 194 -2.14 -13.21 17.87
C MET A 194 -0.86 -13.56 17.09
N VAL A 195 -0.89 -14.64 16.32
CA VAL A 195 0.21 -15.05 15.43
C VAL A 195 0.51 -13.97 14.40
N ALA A 196 -0.52 -13.39 13.77
CA ALA A 196 -0.35 -12.28 12.83
C ALA A 196 0.36 -11.09 13.49
N PHE A 197 -0.05 -10.67 14.70
CA PHE A 197 0.64 -9.59 15.42
C PHE A 197 2.09 -9.93 15.77
N LEU A 198 2.38 -11.18 16.17
CA LEU A 198 3.75 -11.62 16.45
C LEU A 198 4.62 -11.54 15.18
N ILE A 199 4.14 -12.08 14.06
CA ILE A 199 4.81 -12.00 12.75
C ILE A 199 5.02 -10.54 12.33
N LEU A 200 4.03 -9.68 12.54
CA LEU A 200 4.13 -8.25 12.22
C LEU A 200 5.28 -7.58 12.99
N VAL A 201 5.40 -7.83 14.30
CA VAL A 201 6.48 -7.26 15.11
C VAL A 201 7.84 -7.88 14.71
N LEU A 202 7.88 -9.18 14.42
CA LEU A 202 9.08 -9.88 13.97
C LEU A 202 9.53 -9.50 12.55
N SER A 203 8.68 -8.85 11.75
CA SER A 203 9.06 -8.30 10.44
C SER A 203 10.01 -7.11 10.53
N PHE A 204 10.10 -6.47 11.71
CA PHE A 204 10.88 -5.25 11.94
C PHE A 204 10.58 -4.10 10.98
N SER A 205 9.31 -3.97 10.56
CA SER A 205 8.85 -2.86 9.74
C SER A 205 8.17 -1.75 10.56
N ARG A 206 8.93 -0.70 10.84
CA ARG A 206 8.55 0.39 11.77
C ARG A 206 7.18 1.02 11.44
N LYS A 207 7.01 1.48 10.21
CA LYS A 207 5.82 2.25 9.80
C LYS A 207 4.53 1.41 9.84
N GLU A 208 4.56 0.17 9.34
CA GLU A 208 3.41 -0.74 9.35
C GLU A 208 3.02 -1.15 10.78
N VAL A 209 4.01 -1.47 11.62
CA VAL A 209 3.79 -1.77 13.04
C VAL A 209 3.11 -0.59 13.74
N LEU A 210 3.64 0.63 13.57
CA LEU A 210 3.04 1.85 14.13
C LEU A 210 1.59 2.02 13.68
N PHE A 211 1.32 1.90 12.39
CA PHE A 211 -0.05 2.02 11.86
C PHE A 211 -0.99 0.97 12.43
N MET A 212 -0.57 -0.29 12.59
CA MET A 212 -1.43 -1.33 13.18
C MET A 212 -1.71 -1.09 14.66
N PHE A 213 -0.76 -0.52 15.39
CA PHE A 213 -1.01 -0.09 16.77
C PHE A 213 -1.99 1.08 16.84
N LEU A 214 -1.86 2.09 15.98
CA LEU A 214 -2.83 3.18 15.86
C LEU A 214 -4.22 2.64 15.47
N PHE A 215 -4.29 1.69 14.55
CA PHE A 215 -5.52 1.02 14.17
C PHE A 215 -6.22 0.41 15.38
N LEU A 216 -5.50 -0.38 16.19
CA LEU A 216 -6.05 -1.00 17.40
C LEU A 216 -6.48 0.02 18.45
N LEU A 217 -5.66 1.05 18.69
CA LEU A 217 -5.92 2.07 19.69
C LEU A 217 -7.21 2.85 19.40
N PHE A 218 -7.43 3.20 18.13
CA PHE A 218 -8.60 3.97 17.72
C PHE A 218 -9.81 3.10 17.35
N PHE A 219 -9.64 1.78 17.22
CA PHE A 219 -10.74 0.87 16.89
C PHE A 219 -11.92 1.03 17.87
N PRO A 220 -13.17 1.12 17.37
CA PRO A 220 -14.33 1.45 18.20
C PRO A 220 -14.86 0.22 18.97
N PHE A 221 -14.02 -0.43 19.77
CA PHE A 221 -14.41 -1.54 20.63
C PHE A 221 -15.63 -1.20 21.50
N ALA A 222 -16.47 -2.19 21.81
CA ALA A 222 -17.57 -2.02 22.73
C ALA A 222 -17.05 -1.95 24.18
N TYR A 223 -17.31 -0.85 24.87
CA TYR A 223 -16.95 -0.66 26.27
C TYR A 223 -18.21 -0.46 27.10
N ARG A 224 -18.22 -0.97 28.34
CA ARG A 224 -19.37 -0.83 29.27
C ARG A 224 -19.57 0.60 29.78
N SER A 225 -18.51 1.42 29.85
CA SER A 225 -18.59 2.83 30.29
C SER A 225 -17.56 3.72 29.58
N THR A 226 -17.87 5.02 29.49
CA THR A 226 -17.00 6.05 28.86
C THR A 226 -15.67 6.21 29.60
N ILE A 227 -15.68 6.15 30.93
CA ILE A 227 -14.46 6.20 31.76
C ILE A 227 -13.59 4.97 31.47
N ASN A 228 -14.17 3.77 31.46
CA ASN A 228 -13.42 2.55 31.14
C ASN A 228 -12.87 2.55 29.70
N LYS A 229 -13.58 3.16 28.75
CA LYS A 229 -13.10 3.35 27.38
C LYS A 229 -11.83 4.21 27.39
N TRP A 230 -11.87 5.39 28.00
CA TRP A 230 -10.73 6.31 28.00
C TRP A 230 -9.56 5.77 28.83
N ALA A 231 -9.82 5.21 30.01
CA ALA A 231 -8.77 4.59 30.84
C ALA A 231 -8.04 3.48 30.08
N LYS A 232 -8.77 2.55 29.44
CA LYS A 232 -8.15 1.48 28.64
C LYS A 232 -7.40 2.01 27.43
N LYS A 233 -7.92 3.03 26.76
CA LYS A 233 -7.23 3.69 25.63
C LYS A 233 -5.95 4.38 26.09
N THR A 234 -5.96 5.10 27.21
CA THR A 234 -4.77 5.77 27.75
C THR A 234 -3.72 4.75 28.20
N ILE A 235 -4.11 3.70 28.93
CA ILE A 235 -3.18 2.63 29.33
C ILE A 235 -2.57 1.94 28.11
N THR A 236 -3.41 1.65 27.10
CA THR A 236 -2.95 1.03 25.86
C THR A 236 -2.04 1.98 25.09
N LEU A 237 -2.37 3.27 25.01
CA LEU A 237 -1.53 4.28 24.37
C LEU A 237 -0.17 4.37 25.07
N ILE A 238 -0.12 4.49 26.40
CA ILE A 238 1.13 4.56 27.15
C ILE A 238 1.93 3.28 26.94
N GLY A 239 1.31 2.10 27.10
CA GLY A 239 2.01 0.82 26.90
C GLY A 239 2.53 0.63 25.49
N VAL A 240 1.76 1.01 24.48
CA VAL A 240 2.14 0.94 23.07
C VAL A 240 3.24 1.95 22.74
N VAL A 241 3.12 3.20 23.19
CA VAL A 241 4.12 4.24 22.93
C VAL A 241 5.43 3.88 23.62
N SER A 242 5.40 3.50 24.90
CA SER A 242 6.59 3.05 25.63
C SER A 242 7.20 1.80 25.00
N GLY A 243 6.36 0.81 24.64
CA GLY A 243 6.80 -0.42 23.99
C GLY A 243 7.43 -0.18 22.61
N LEU A 244 6.82 0.69 21.78
CA LEU A 244 7.36 1.09 20.49
C LEU A 244 8.64 1.90 20.64
N LEU A 245 8.72 2.79 21.63
CA LEU A 245 9.90 3.59 21.91
C LEU A 245 11.07 2.70 22.32
N ILE A 246 10.87 1.75 23.24
CA ILE A 246 11.87 0.74 23.59
C ILE A 246 12.24 -0.08 22.36
N TYR A 247 11.25 -0.56 21.61
CA TYR A 247 11.48 -1.34 20.40
C TYR A 247 12.32 -0.58 19.36
N TYR A 248 12.06 0.71 19.14
CA TYR A 248 12.82 1.54 18.21
C TYR A 248 14.21 1.91 18.73
N ILE A 249 14.38 2.12 20.03
CA ILE A 249 15.69 2.41 20.61
C ILE A 249 16.57 1.16 20.56
N VAL A 250 16.06 0.02 21.04
CA VAL A 250 16.83 -1.22 21.20
C VAL A 250 17.16 -1.85 19.85
N PHE A 251 16.18 -1.99 18.95
CA PHE A 251 16.36 -2.75 17.71
C PHE A 251 16.75 -1.90 16.50
N PHE A 252 16.74 -0.56 16.62
CA PHE A 252 17.04 0.35 15.51
C PHE A 252 18.04 1.46 15.86
N SER A 253 18.79 1.41 16.96
CA SER A 253 19.71 2.50 17.34
C SER A 253 20.64 2.93 16.20
N LYS A 254 21.31 1.97 15.53
CA LYS A 254 22.19 2.21 14.37
C LYS A 254 21.45 2.73 13.13
N ALA A 255 20.19 2.38 12.96
CA ALA A 255 19.38 2.89 11.86
C ALA A 255 18.82 4.29 12.14
N ASN A 256 18.63 4.63 13.42
CA ASN A 256 18.15 5.94 13.85
C ASN A 256 19.27 7.00 13.78
N THR A 257 20.51 6.64 14.14
CA THR A 257 21.66 7.55 13.98
C THR A 257 21.86 7.98 12.53
N VAL A 258 21.66 7.07 11.57
CA VAL A 258 21.74 7.36 10.13
C VAL A 258 20.53 8.17 9.63
N ALA A 259 19.34 7.98 10.22
CA ALA A 259 18.12 8.66 9.78
C ALA A 259 17.98 10.12 10.28
N LEU A 260 18.69 10.47 11.35
CA LEU A 260 18.76 11.81 11.90
C LEU A 260 19.90 12.65 11.33
N ASP A 261 20.76 12.06 10.49
CA ASP A 261 21.80 12.76 9.74
C ASP A 261 21.17 13.56 8.59
N ASP A 262 21.65 14.79 8.35
CA ASP A 262 21.29 15.59 7.17
C ASP A 262 21.66 14.89 5.86
N LYS A 263 22.61 13.95 5.90
CA LYS A 263 22.95 13.07 4.78
C LYS A 263 21.92 11.97 4.52
N TYR A 264 20.85 11.87 5.32
CA TYR A 264 19.82 10.86 5.13
C TYR A 264 19.14 11.01 3.77
N ILE A 265 19.21 9.95 2.98
CA ILE A 265 18.88 9.98 1.55
C ILE A 265 17.44 10.43 1.27
N ARG A 266 16.48 10.06 2.14
CA ARG A 266 15.07 10.42 1.92
C ARG A 266 14.82 11.91 2.12
N TRP A 267 15.49 12.56 3.08
CA TRP A 267 15.37 14.02 3.25
C TRP A 267 15.94 14.77 2.05
N ARG A 268 17.06 14.28 1.51
CA ARG A 268 17.65 14.85 0.30
C ARG A 268 16.75 14.70 -0.92
N ILE A 269 16.10 13.53 -1.08
CA ILE A 269 15.09 13.31 -2.14
C ILE A 269 13.92 14.28 -1.97
N VAL A 270 13.40 14.47 -0.75
CA VAL A 270 12.31 15.43 -0.49
C VAL A 270 12.73 16.86 -0.80
N ARG A 271 13.92 17.30 -0.36
CA ARG A 271 14.44 18.65 -0.68
C ARG A 271 14.54 18.86 -2.20
N LYS A 272 15.08 17.87 -2.93
CA LYS A 272 15.16 17.91 -4.40
C LYS A 272 13.78 17.90 -5.07
N ALA A 273 12.85 17.11 -4.57
CA ALA A 273 11.47 17.10 -5.06
C ALA A 273 10.81 18.49 -4.93
N VAL A 274 11.01 19.17 -3.81
CA VAL A 274 10.48 20.53 -3.59
C VAL A 274 11.12 21.56 -4.53
N GLU A 275 12.44 21.52 -4.69
CA GLU A 275 13.18 22.37 -5.64
C GLU A 275 12.66 22.19 -7.07
N ILE A 276 12.57 20.94 -7.52
CA ILE A 276 12.09 20.58 -8.85
C ILE A 276 10.63 21.00 -9.04
N LEU A 277 9.77 20.75 -8.04
CA LEU A 277 8.38 21.14 -8.11
C LEU A 277 8.25 22.67 -8.24
N GLY A 278 9.01 23.44 -7.45
CA GLY A 278 9.02 24.91 -7.51
C GLY A 278 9.24 25.45 -8.92
N ASP A 279 10.21 24.88 -9.64
CA ASP A 279 10.55 25.27 -11.02
C ASP A 279 9.53 24.82 -12.08
N ASN A 280 8.69 23.83 -11.74
CA ASN A 280 7.80 23.17 -12.70
C ASN A 280 6.31 23.37 -12.40
N MET A 281 5.97 24.16 -11.39
CA MET A 281 4.59 24.56 -11.14
C MET A 281 4.02 25.37 -12.33
N PRO A 282 2.71 25.25 -12.61
CA PRO A 282 1.70 24.47 -11.87
C PRO A 282 1.62 23.00 -12.30
N TRP A 283 2.19 22.64 -13.45
CA TRP A 283 1.91 21.36 -14.13
C TRP A 283 2.71 20.17 -13.59
N GLY A 284 3.81 20.44 -12.91
CA GLY A 284 4.80 19.44 -12.54
C GLY A 284 5.78 19.17 -13.68
N THR A 285 6.70 18.23 -13.44
CA THR A 285 7.72 17.85 -14.42
C THR A 285 7.19 17.01 -15.56
N GLY A 286 6.02 16.41 -15.37
CA GLY A 286 5.41 15.43 -16.25
C GLY A 286 5.59 14.00 -15.73
N VAL A 287 4.56 13.20 -15.94
CA VAL A 287 4.54 11.79 -15.51
C VAL A 287 5.71 11.03 -16.12
N GLY A 288 6.39 10.18 -15.36
CA GLY A 288 7.49 9.40 -15.91
C GLY A 288 8.85 10.08 -15.91
N THR A 289 9.04 11.18 -15.19
CA THR A 289 10.28 11.98 -15.21
C THR A 289 11.02 12.00 -13.87
N PHE A 290 10.38 11.61 -12.77
CA PHE A 290 10.98 11.70 -11.44
C PHE A 290 10.40 10.65 -10.47
N GLY A 291 11.22 9.68 -10.06
CA GLY A 291 10.87 8.66 -9.05
C GLY A 291 9.78 7.66 -9.47
N SER A 292 9.63 7.43 -10.78
CA SER A 292 8.68 6.49 -11.40
C SER A 292 9.38 5.39 -12.20
N LYS A 293 8.67 4.30 -12.56
CA LYS A 293 9.28 3.10 -13.17
C LYS A 293 10.01 3.46 -14.47
N VAL A 294 9.43 4.35 -15.27
CA VAL A 294 10.04 4.80 -16.54
C VAL A 294 11.01 5.97 -16.38
N SER A 295 11.01 6.70 -15.26
CA SER A 295 11.89 7.87 -15.08
C SER A 295 13.38 7.59 -15.21
N LEU A 296 13.84 6.36 -14.90
CA LEU A 296 15.25 6.00 -15.11
C LEU A 296 15.65 5.92 -16.59
N MET A 297 14.67 5.92 -17.50
CA MET A 297 14.86 6.01 -18.95
C MET A 297 14.78 7.46 -19.47
N ASN A 298 14.40 8.42 -18.61
CA ASN A 298 14.33 9.84 -18.92
C ASN A 298 15.19 10.64 -17.92
N THR A 299 16.50 10.70 -18.19
CA THR A 299 17.49 11.22 -17.24
C THR A 299 17.64 12.73 -17.22
N ALA A 300 16.98 13.46 -18.12
CA ALA A 300 17.16 14.90 -18.27
C ALA A 300 16.92 15.69 -16.96
N ILE A 301 15.92 15.28 -16.17
CA ILE A 301 15.66 15.89 -14.86
C ILE A 301 16.75 15.53 -13.84
N TYR A 302 17.21 14.29 -13.86
CA TYR A 302 18.27 13.86 -12.95
C TYR A 302 19.59 14.57 -13.24
N GLU A 303 19.92 14.78 -14.51
CA GLU A 303 21.10 15.54 -14.93
C GLU A 303 20.96 17.02 -14.56
N LYS A 304 19.84 17.66 -14.89
CA LYS A 304 19.59 19.08 -14.61
C LYS A 304 19.72 19.42 -13.11
N TYR A 305 19.18 18.58 -12.24
CA TYR A 305 19.16 18.82 -10.79
C TYR A 305 20.29 18.11 -10.03
N ASN A 306 21.25 17.52 -10.75
CA ASN A 306 22.41 16.80 -10.23
C ASN A 306 22.02 15.70 -9.21
N ILE A 307 21.13 14.80 -9.63
CA ILE A 307 20.65 13.70 -8.81
C ILE A 307 21.52 12.47 -9.07
N GLY A 308 22.36 12.14 -8.10
CA GLY A 308 23.37 11.09 -8.23
C GLY A 308 22.88 9.65 -7.99
N PRO A 309 23.77 8.66 -8.22
CA PRO A 309 23.50 7.23 -8.03
C PRO A 309 23.07 6.83 -6.62
N GLU A 310 23.46 7.61 -5.62
CA GLU A 310 23.02 7.42 -4.24
C GLU A 310 21.49 7.52 -4.05
N MET A 311 20.80 8.33 -4.87
CA MET A 311 19.34 8.46 -4.87
C MET A 311 18.68 7.51 -5.87
N LEU A 312 19.30 7.33 -7.05
CA LEU A 312 18.76 6.53 -8.15
C LEU A 312 19.02 5.02 -8.01
N GLY A 313 19.97 4.64 -7.16
CA GLY A 313 20.47 3.28 -7.02
C GLY A 313 21.72 3.04 -7.87
N TYR A 314 22.57 2.10 -7.44
CA TYR A 314 23.79 1.75 -8.16
C TYR A 314 23.52 0.57 -9.10
N LYS A 315 23.51 0.85 -10.42
CA LYS A 315 23.36 -0.20 -11.46
C LYS A 315 24.43 -1.29 -11.33
N SER A 316 25.67 -0.92 -11.01
CA SER A 316 26.79 -1.85 -10.79
C SER A 316 26.60 -2.80 -9.60
N LEU A 317 25.71 -2.48 -8.67
CA LEU A 317 25.38 -3.33 -7.51
C LEU A 317 24.13 -4.19 -7.72
N GLY A 318 23.62 -4.25 -8.95
CA GLY A 318 22.37 -4.94 -9.30
C GLY A 318 21.12 -4.29 -8.69
N GLN A 319 21.20 -3.03 -8.24
CA GLN A 319 20.06 -2.33 -7.67
C GLN A 319 19.17 -1.78 -8.78
N THR A 320 18.07 -2.50 -9.07
CA THR A 320 17.07 -2.08 -10.06
C THR A 320 16.11 -1.00 -9.55
N ARG A 321 16.06 -0.76 -8.23
CA ARG A 321 15.27 0.30 -7.59
C ARG A 321 16.10 1.04 -6.54
N GLY A 322 16.35 2.33 -6.78
CA GLY A 322 17.00 3.22 -5.81
C GLY A 322 16.07 3.76 -4.73
N PRO A 323 16.63 4.42 -3.70
CA PRO A 323 15.85 5.07 -2.63
C PRO A 323 14.82 6.10 -3.11
N ILE A 324 14.96 6.65 -4.32
CA ILE A 324 14.01 7.63 -4.89
C ILE A 324 12.57 7.09 -4.97
N TYR A 325 12.40 5.79 -5.17
CA TYR A 325 11.08 5.14 -5.19
C TYR A 325 10.41 5.08 -3.81
N ASP A 326 11.20 5.16 -2.74
CA ASP A 326 10.72 5.11 -1.36
C ASP A 326 10.16 6.47 -0.89
N ALA A 327 10.20 7.53 -1.71
CA ALA A 327 9.62 8.85 -1.40
C ALA A 327 8.40 9.15 -2.30
N PHE A 328 7.60 8.12 -2.58
CA PHE A 328 6.64 8.10 -3.68
C PHE A 328 5.67 9.30 -3.71
N LEU A 329 5.07 9.70 -2.60
CA LEU A 329 4.10 10.81 -2.62
C LEU A 329 4.76 12.12 -3.06
N PHE A 330 6.01 12.36 -2.66
CA PHE A 330 6.75 13.56 -3.07
C PHE A 330 7.14 13.49 -4.54
N THR A 331 7.65 12.33 -5.00
CA THR A 331 8.03 12.17 -6.39
C THR A 331 6.82 12.23 -7.32
N PHE A 332 5.72 11.58 -6.94
CA PHE A 332 4.44 11.64 -7.64
C PHE A 332 3.88 13.06 -7.71
N THR A 333 3.91 13.82 -6.60
CA THR A 333 3.49 15.23 -6.58
C THR A 333 4.35 16.08 -7.52
N THR A 334 5.67 15.83 -7.55
CA THR A 334 6.60 16.53 -8.45
C THR A 334 6.27 16.25 -9.91
N GLU A 335 5.94 14.99 -10.24
CA GLU A 335 5.57 14.60 -11.60
C GLU A 335 4.25 15.22 -12.09
N ILE A 336 3.25 15.31 -11.22
CA ILE A 336 1.88 15.71 -11.62
C ILE A 336 1.49 17.13 -11.22
N GLY A 337 2.29 17.85 -10.43
CA GLY A 337 1.97 19.21 -9.98
C GLY A 337 0.56 19.31 -9.36
N LEU A 338 -0.27 20.23 -9.85
CA LEU A 338 -1.65 20.44 -9.39
C LEU A 338 -2.56 19.20 -9.51
N GLY A 339 -2.20 18.20 -10.33
CA GLY A 339 -2.91 16.92 -10.42
C GLY A 339 -3.02 16.20 -9.07
N ILE A 340 -2.12 16.51 -8.13
CA ILE A 340 -2.18 15.98 -6.76
C ILE A 340 -3.49 16.35 -6.05
N LEU A 341 -4.10 17.48 -6.38
CA LEU A 341 -5.39 17.91 -5.79
C LEU A 341 -6.52 16.99 -6.23
N ILE A 342 -6.55 16.58 -7.50
CA ILE A 342 -7.54 15.62 -8.02
C ILE A 342 -7.34 14.25 -7.36
N PHE A 343 -6.08 13.83 -7.21
CA PHE A 343 -5.72 12.61 -6.51
C PHE A 343 -6.19 12.62 -5.04
N LEU A 344 -5.88 13.68 -4.29
CA LEU A 344 -6.31 13.81 -2.89
C LEU A 344 -7.83 13.93 -2.78
N PHE A 345 -8.49 14.61 -3.71
CA PHE A 345 -9.95 14.70 -3.77
C PHE A 345 -10.61 13.33 -3.94
N PHE A 346 -10.04 12.46 -4.78
CA PHE A 346 -10.51 11.07 -4.92
C PHE A 346 -10.47 10.33 -3.57
N PHE A 347 -9.34 10.36 -2.87
CA PHE A 347 -9.21 9.69 -1.57
C PHE A 347 -10.07 10.33 -0.48
N PHE A 348 -10.23 11.66 -0.51
CA PHE A 348 -11.15 12.36 0.36
C PHE A 348 -12.60 11.89 0.15
N LYS A 349 -13.04 11.73 -1.11
CA LYS A 349 -14.37 11.16 -1.40
C LYS A 349 -14.51 9.70 -0.99
N LEU A 350 -13.44 8.92 -1.04
CA LEU A 350 -13.44 7.57 -0.45
C LEU A 350 -13.58 7.61 1.06
N PHE A 351 -12.91 8.53 1.75
CA PHE A 351 -13.05 8.71 3.19
C PHE A 351 -14.49 9.10 3.57
N ASP A 352 -15.10 10.03 2.83
CA ASP A 352 -16.46 10.51 3.07
C ASP A 352 -17.57 9.52 2.67
N SER A 353 -17.23 8.54 1.83
CA SER A 353 -18.21 7.59 1.28
C SER A 353 -18.92 6.74 2.34
N LYS A 354 -20.13 6.26 2.02
CA LYS A 354 -20.85 5.31 2.89
C LYS A 354 -20.39 3.88 2.61
N THR A 355 -20.42 3.02 3.61
CA THR A 355 -20.30 1.56 3.42
C THR A 355 -21.66 0.97 3.03
N GLU A 356 -21.69 -0.19 2.37
CA GLU A 356 -22.94 -0.85 1.90
C GLU A 356 -24.00 -1.03 3.00
N SER A 357 -23.55 -1.35 4.22
CA SER A 357 -24.38 -1.30 5.42
C SER A 357 -23.78 -0.29 6.38
N THR A 358 -24.60 0.60 6.96
CA THR A 358 -24.16 1.54 8.01
C THR A 358 -23.77 0.77 9.27
N ASN A 359 -22.48 0.48 9.39
CA ASN A 359 -21.86 -0.17 10.53
C ASN A 359 -20.60 0.63 10.88
N ARG A 360 -20.54 1.16 12.10
CA ARG A 360 -19.41 1.95 12.61
C ARG A 360 -18.05 1.28 12.42
N TYR A 361 -17.99 -0.05 12.50
CA TYR A 361 -16.77 -0.82 12.31
C TYR A 361 -16.35 -0.82 10.85
N LYS A 362 -17.29 -1.02 9.91
CA LYS A 362 -16.99 -0.97 8.47
C LYS A 362 -16.49 0.41 8.08
N GLU A 363 -17.15 1.47 8.56
CA GLU A 363 -16.76 2.85 8.27
C GLU A 363 -15.37 3.16 8.82
N TYR A 364 -15.11 2.82 10.09
CA TYR A 364 -13.79 3.00 10.70
C TYR A 364 -12.69 2.29 9.91
N ILE A 365 -12.91 1.03 9.55
CA ILE A 365 -11.89 0.22 8.85
C ILE A 365 -11.63 0.75 7.45
N LYS A 366 -12.68 1.09 6.69
CA LYS A 366 -12.56 1.68 5.35
C LYS A 366 -11.80 3.03 5.43
N ASN A 367 -12.15 3.90 6.36
CA ASN A 367 -11.49 5.19 6.56
C ASN A 367 -10.04 5.03 7.01
N PHE A 368 -9.76 4.08 7.90
CA PHE A 368 -8.40 3.75 8.28
C PHE A 368 -7.59 3.27 7.08
N MET A 369 -8.16 2.41 6.22
CA MET A 369 -7.46 1.94 5.01
C MET A 369 -7.11 3.11 4.07
N VAL A 370 -7.99 4.10 3.91
CA VAL A 370 -7.69 5.32 3.14
C VAL A 370 -6.50 6.06 3.73
N ILE A 371 -6.51 6.34 5.05
CA ILE A 371 -5.40 7.01 5.75
C ILE A 371 -4.11 6.20 5.62
N TYR A 372 -4.21 4.88 5.78
CA TYR A 372 -3.09 3.95 5.72
C TYR A 372 -2.42 3.94 4.34
N ILE A 373 -3.20 3.95 3.24
CA ILE A 373 -2.67 4.05 1.88
C ILE A 373 -1.94 5.38 1.67
N ILE A 374 -2.54 6.51 2.06
CA ILE A 374 -1.91 7.83 1.92
C ILE A 374 -0.63 7.90 2.76
N GLY A 375 -0.68 7.47 4.02
CA GLY A 375 0.46 7.47 4.93
C GLY A 375 1.60 6.57 4.46
N LEU A 376 1.31 5.39 3.93
CA LEU A 376 2.32 4.54 3.31
C LEU A 376 2.84 5.11 2.00
N SER A 377 2.03 5.83 1.22
CA SER A 377 2.46 6.46 -0.04
C SER A 377 3.63 7.44 0.15
N VAL A 378 3.81 7.99 1.35
CA VAL A 378 4.98 8.82 1.69
C VAL A 378 6.29 8.01 1.58
N PHE A 379 6.22 6.70 1.84
CA PHE A 379 7.38 5.83 2.04
C PHE A 379 7.52 4.68 1.03
N GLN A 380 6.54 4.50 0.12
CA GLN A 380 6.56 3.42 -0.88
C GLN A 380 5.56 3.67 -2.02
N PRO A 381 5.81 3.14 -3.23
CA PRO A 381 4.97 3.35 -4.40
C PRO A 381 3.72 2.46 -4.37
N ILE A 382 2.80 2.75 -3.45
CA ILE A 382 1.67 1.86 -3.18
C ILE A 382 0.77 1.70 -4.41
N LEU A 383 0.57 2.76 -5.22
CA LEU A 383 -0.24 2.71 -6.44
C LEU A 383 0.29 1.76 -7.52
N LEU A 384 1.55 1.32 -7.43
CA LEU A 384 2.20 0.46 -8.42
C LEU A 384 2.53 -0.95 -7.88
N SER A 385 2.06 -1.24 -6.67
CA SER A 385 2.39 -2.48 -5.96
C SER A 385 1.19 -3.42 -5.89
N SER A 386 1.43 -4.73 -5.92
CA SER A 386 0.39 -5.74 -5.66
C SER A 386 -0.33 -5.50 -4.34
N PHE A 387 0.41 -5.05 -3.32
CA PHE A 387 -0.16 -4.64 -2.06
C PHE A 387 -1.19 -3.51 -2.22
N GLY A 388 -0.84 -2.44 -2.92
CA GLY A 388 -1.78 -1.35 -3.18
C GLY A 388 -2.97 -1.78 -4.04
N TYR A 389 -2.80 -2.75 -4.95
CA TYR A 389 -3.92 -3.34 -5.68
C TYR A 389 -4.85 -4.12 -4.76
N LEU A 390 -4.32 -4.90 -3.80
CA LEU A 390 -5.14 -5.54 -2.77
C LEU A 390 -5.90 -4.51 -1.92
N CYS A 391 -5.26 -3.39 -1.57
CA CYS A 391 -5.92 -2.26 -0.90
C CYS A 391 -7.02 -1.63 -1.77
N ALA A 392 -6.80 -1.46 -3.08
CA ALA A 392 -7.80 -0.98 -4.04
C ALA A 392 -9.02 -1.90 -4.10
N ILE A 393 -8.78 -3.22 -4.19
CA ILE A 393 -9.81 -4.26 -4.16
C ILE A 393 -10.62 -4.15 -2.86
N PHE A 394 -9.95 -4.10 -1.71
CA PHE A 394 -10.64 -3.98 -0.42
C PHE A 394 -11.46 -2.69 -0.30
N LEU A 395 -10.94 -1.55 -0.74
CA LEU A 395 -11.69 -0.29 -0.76
C LEU A 395 -12.89 -0.36 -1.69
N GLY A 396 -12.76 -0.96 -2.87
CA GLY A 396 -13.88 -1.18 -3.79
C GLY A 396 -14.97 -2.06 -3.17
N LEU A 397 -14.58 -3.14 -2.50
CA LEU A 397 -15.49 -4.08 -1.84
C LEU A 397 -16.16 -3.53 -0.58
N SER A 398 -15.48 -2.65 0.17
CA SER A 398 -16.00 -2.08 1.42
C SER A 398 -16.81 -0.80 1.22
N THR A 399 -16.62 -0.12 0.09
CA THR A 399 -17.32 1.13 -0.23
C THR A 399 -18.66 0.85 -0.90
N GLY A 400 -19.71 1.49 -0.40
CA GLY A 400 -21.05 1.51 -0.98
C GLY A 400 -21.22 2.66 -1.97
N SER A 401 -22.09 3.62 -1.64
CA SER A 401 -22.32 4.79 -2.47
C SER A 401 -21.30 5.92 -2.24
N ILE A 402 -20.90 6.57 -3.33
CA ILE A 402 -19.99 7.72 -3.33
C ILE A 402 -20.72 8.88 -3.99
N SER A 403 -20.91 9.97 -3.26
CA SER A 403 -21.47 11.20 -3.82
C SER A 403 -20.34 12.19 -4.11
N LEU A 404 -20.26 12.69 -5.34
CA LEU A 404 -19.28 13.71 -5.69
C LEU A 404 -19.69 15.10 -5.23
N LEU A 405 -20.99 15.41 -5.26
CA LEU A 405 -21.53 16.75 -4.97
C LEU A 405 -21.94 16.93 -3.50
N LYS A 406 -22.21 15.84 -2.77
CA LYS A 406 -22.54 15.91 -1.34
C LYS A 406 -21.31 15.61 -0.50
N PHE A 407 -21.20 16.30 0.63
CA PHE A 407 -20.21 16.06 1.68
C PHE A 407 -20.96 15.58 2.93
N ARG A 408 -20.43 14.64 3.73
CA ARG A 408 -21.03 14.38 5.04
C ARG A 408 -20.86 15.63 5.90
N THR A 409 -21.97 16.13 6.43
CA THR A 409 -21.95 17.06 7.55
C THR A 409 -21.53 16.30 8.80
N TYR A 410 -20.29 16.50 9.23
CA TYR A 410 -19.79 16.00 10.52
C TYR A 410 -20.31 16.83 11.71
N ALA A 411 -20.90 17.99 11.44
CA ALA A 411 -21.59 18.83 12.42
C ALA A 411 -23.07 18.45 12.50
N LYS A 412 -23.37 17.36 13.21
CA LYS A 412 -24.67 17.10 13.86
C LYS A 412 -24.52 15.88 14.75
N ASN A 413 -24.12 16.13 16.00
CA ASN A 413 -24.57 15.50 17.24
C ASN A 413 -23.74 16.05 18.40
#